data_AF-A0A532F3S2-F1
#
_entry.id   AF-A0A532F3S2-F1
#
_cell.length_a   1.000
_cell.length_b   1.000
_cell.length_c   1.000
_cell.angle_alpha   90.00
_cell.angle_beta   90.00
_cell.angle_gamma   90.00
#
_symmetry.space_group_name_H-M   'P 1'
#
loop_
_entity.id
_entity.type
_entity.pdbx_description
1 polymer ?
#
loop_
_entity_poly.entity_id
_entity_poly.type
_entity_poly.pdbx_seq_one_letter_code
_entity_poly.pdbx_strand_id
1 'polypeptide(L)'
;MLLEKIEYHSNVDQAEWDRLALSLGGSFFHCYAYAMLETNRERGTIPIFVKAFVPNGECVGIAVCIVSSPRLWPFSRLCKTAIVGALPATKEGYSELEPAMMHVLEKNLRAQGVFQLEICSYESPNSVKVLPTVSDTRTDRVEFYLDLSLPMDDIWKTFKSTRRNDIRKAEKLGVESRCENTVEGVHQLYGFQTESLQRRGIQFDPLYVQAQRLQASILATQRARLFVSYRDSIAVNAG
;
A
#
# COMPACT_ATOMS: atom_id res chain seq x y z
N MET A 1 1.94 12.10 25.62
CA MET A 1 3.31 11.55 25.52
C MET A 1 4.11 12.45 24.58
N LEU A 2 5.39 12.70 24.85
CA LEU A 2 6.18 13.66 24.05
C LEU A 2 7.08 12.91 23.06
N LEU A 3 6.92 13.24 21.77
CA LEU A 3 7.91 12.92 20.74
C LEU A 3 9.19 13.71 21.04
N GLU A 4 10.33 13.03 21.09
CA GLU A 4 11.63 13.70 21.23
C GLU A 4 12.12 14.19 19.87
N LYS A 5 12.06 13.32 18.86
CA LYS A 5 12.67 13.55 17.56
C LYS A 5 11.91 12.81 16.46
N ILE A 6 11.87 13.43 15.28
CA ILE A 6 11.49 12.78 14.03
C ILE A 6 12.67 12.90 13.06
N GLU A 7 13.02 11.78 12.44
CA GLU A 7 14.06 11.69 11.43
C GLU A 7 13.47 11.38 10.05
N TYR A 8 14.12 11.91 9.01
CA TYR A 8 13.73 11.75 7.62
C TYR A 8 14.91 11.20 6.83
N HIS A 9 14.68 10.11 6.11
CA HIS A 9 15.70 9.39 5.36
C HIS A 9 15.23 9.21 3.92
N SER A 10 16.06 9.57 2.94
CA SER A 10 15.78 9.30 1.51
C SER A 10 16.23 7.90 1.07
N ASN A 11 17.04 7.25 1.91
CA ASN A 11 17.52 5.89 1.70
C ASN A 11 17.65 5.18 3.05
N VAL A 12 17.33 3.90 3.09
CA VAL A 12 17.38 3.04 4.28
C VAL A 12 17.88 1.66 3.89
N ASP A 13 18.43 0.90 4.83
CA ASP A 13 18.64 -0.52 4.61
C ASP A 13 17.27 -1.23 4.53
N GLN A 14 17.05 -2.00 3.45
CA GLN A 14 15.78 -2.65 3.18
C GLN A 14 15.39 -3.65 4.29
N ALA A 15 16.33 -4.48 4.73
CA ALA A 15 16.04 -5.56 5.68
C ALA A 15 15.81 -5.01 7.08
N GLU A 16 16.57 -3.99 7.49
CA GLU A 16 16.36 -3.27 8.75
C GLU A 16 15.01 -2.55 8.75
N TRP A 17 14.70 -1.82 7.67
CA TRP A 17 13.45 -1.07 7.57
C TRP A 17 12.22 -1.97 7.61
N ASP A 18 12.20 -3.04 6.83
CA ASP A 18 11.06 -3.95 6.80
C ASP A 18 10.86 -4.68 8.15
N ARG A 19 11.96 -5.02 8.85
CA ARG A 19 11.88 -5.58 10.21
C ARG A 19 11.29 -4.58 11.19
N LEU A 20 11.71 -3.32 11.11
CA LEU A 20 11.17 -2.24 11.93
C LEU A 20 9.67 -2.04 11.63
N ALA A 21 9.29 -1.97 10.36
CA ALA A 21 7.90 -1.86 9.95
C ALA A 21 7.04 -2.99 10.51
N LEU A 22 7.49 -4.24 10.38
CA LEU A 22 6.79 -5.38 10.95
C LEU A 22 6.66 -5.27 12.47
N SER A 23 7.73 -4.88 13.18
CA SER A 23 7.72 -4.76 14.64
C SER A 23 6.78 -3.67 15.17
N LEU A 24 6.46 -2.67 14.35
CA LEU A 24 5.55 -1.56 14.67
C LEU A 24 4.13 -1.79 14.14
N GLY A 25 3.82 -3.00 13.63
CA GLY A 25 2.50 -3.30 13.07
C GLY A 25 2.23 -2.62 11.72
N GLY A 26 3.27 -2.28 10.97
CA GLY A 26 3.17 -1.67 9.66
C GLY A 26 2.61 -2.62 8.60
N SER A 27 1.82 -2.05 7.69
CA SER A 27 1.27 -2.68 6.48
C SER A 27 2.24 -2.71 5.31
N PHE A 28 1.82 -3.30 4.18
CA PHE A 28 2.54 -3.24 2.90
C PHE A 28 2.95 -1.81 2.50
N PHE A 29 2.10 -0.82 2.80
CA PHE A 29 2.34 0.60 2.50
C PHE A 29 3.49 1.23 3.30
N HIS A 30 3.99 0.52 4.32
CA HIS A 30 5.15 0.93 5.10
C HIS A 30 6.43 0.24 4.63
N CYS A 31 6.35 -0.82 3.82
CA CYS A 31 7.51 -1.60 3.42
C CYS A 31 8.38 -0.86 2.38
N TYR A 32 9.67 -1.18 2.36
CA TYR A 32 10.61 -0.65 1.38
C TYR A 32 10.18 -0.97 -0.07
N ALA A 33 9.63 -2.17 -0.28
CA ALA A 33 9.20 -2.62 -1.60
C ALA A 33 8.07 -1.76 -2.20
N TYR A 34 7.12 -1.30 -1.37
CA TYR A 34 6.08 -0.36 -1.80
C TYR A 34 6.70 1.00 -2.19
N ALA A 35 7.58 1.54 -1.34
CA ALA A 35 8.27 2.80 -1.62
C ALA A 35 9.04 2.77 -2.95
N MET A 36 9.75 1.67 -3.22
CA MET A 36 10.47 1.48 -4.49
C MET A 36 9.54 1.29 -5.68
N LEU A 37 8.43 0.57 -5.50
CA LEU A 37 7.45 0.38 -6.56
C LEU A 37 6.90 1.73 -7.02
N GLU A 38 6.52 2.60 -6.09
CA GLU A 38 5.96 3.92 -6.41
C GLU A 38 6.99 4.88 -6.99
N THR A 39 8.21 4.90 -6.44
CA THR A 39 9.24 5.89 -6.84
C THR A 39 9.88 5.60 -8.19
N ASN A 40 9.91 4.34 -8.61
CA ASN A 40 10.44 3.96 -9.92
C ASN A 40 9.47 4.25 -11.09
N ARG A 41 8.23 4.70 -10.82
CA ARG A 41 7.22 4.94 -11.86
C ARG A 41 7.56 6.17 -12.70
N GLU A 42 7.91 7.26 -12.03
CA GLU A 42 8.13 8.56 -12.67
C GLU A 42 9.48 9.15 -12.28
N ARG A 43 10.15 9.80 -13.24
CA ARG A 43 11.36 10.56 -12.92
C ARG A 43 11.01 11.74 -12.03
N GLY A 44 11.77 11.93 -10.96
CA GLY A 44 11.57 13.02 -10.00
C GLY A 44 10.73 12.63 -8.79
N THR A 45 10.36 11.35 -8.68
CA THR A 45 9.71 10.79 -7.50
C THR A 45 10.74 10.15 -6.57
N ILE A 46 10.70 10.50 -5.29
CA ILE A 46 11.61 10.00 -4.26
C ILE A 46 10.82 9.54 -3.03
N PRO A 47 11.29 8.51 -2.31
CA PRO A 47 10.71 8.13 -1.04
C PRO A 47 11.32 8.97 0.10
N ILE A 48 10.52 9.18 1.13
CA ILE A 48 10.93 9.70 2.41
C ILE A 48 10.46 8.68 3.46
N PHE A 49 11.43 8.06 4.11
CA PHE A 49 11.25 7.17 5.24
C PHE A 49 11.34 7.96 6.53
N VAL A 50 10.28 7.92 7.33
CA VAL A 50 10.15 8.72 8.54
C VAL A 50 10.26 7.80 9.76
N LYS A 51 11.11 8.15 10.73
CA LYS A 51 11.22 7.47 12.03
C LYS A 51 10.88 8.45 13.15
N ALA A 52 10.08 8.03 14.12
CA ALA A 52 9.72 8.81 15.30
C ALA A 52 10.28 8.16 16.57
N PHE A 53 10.92 8.98 17.40
CA PHE A 53 11.61 8.55 18.61
C PHE A 53 11.05 9.23 19.86
N VAL A 54 11.06 8.50 20.98
CA VAL A 54 10.74 9.02 22.31
C VAL A 54 12.02 9.20 23.15
N PRO A 55 11.99 9.93 24.29
CA PRO A 55 13.18 10.37 25.01
C PRO A 55 14.20 9.30 25.44
N ASN A 56 13.82 8.02 25.44
CA ASN A 56 14.72 6.90 25.73
C ASN A 56 15.52 6.43 24.49
N GLY A 57 15.36 7.09 23.34
CA GLY A 57 15.97 6.72 22.06
C GLY A 57 15.25 5.60 21.29
N GLU A 58 14.12 5.10 21.78
CA GLU A 58 13.34 4.06 21.12
C GLU A 58 12.56 4.60 19.93
N CYS A 59 12.63 3.90 18.79
CA CYS A 59 11.79 4.18 17.63
C CYS A 59 10.38 3.63 17.87
N VAL A 60 9.40 4.50 18.02
CA VAL A 60 8.01 4.14 18.35
C VAL A 60 7.06 4.30 17.19
N GLY A 61 7.50 4.88 16.07
CA GLY A 61 6.66 5.04 14.90
C GLY A 61 7.43 5.22 13.60
N ILE A 62 6.82 4.79 12.50
CA ILE A 62 7.33 4.99 11.15
C ILE A 62 6.25 5.49 10.18
N ALA A 63 6.68 6.13 9.10
CA ALA A 63 5.82 6.40 7.95
C ALA A 63 6.63 6.34 6.65
N VAL A 64 5.94 6.11 5.53
CA VAL A 64 6.50 6.22 4.18
C VAL A 64 5.73 7.29 3.44
N CYS A 65 6.46 8.25 2.88
CA CYS A 65 5.92 9.32 2.05
C CYS A 65 6.62 9.30 0.69
N ILE A 66 5.85 9.40 -0.39
CA ILE A 66 6.35 9.45 -1.75
C ILE A 66 6.22 10.89 -2.25
N VAL A 67 7.33 11.54 -2.57
CA VAL A 67 7.36 12.93 -3.03
C VAL A 67 7.66 12.99 -4.51
N SER A 68 6.77 13.58 -5.29
CA SER A 68 6.92 13.78 -6.73
C SER A 68 7.26 15.24 -7.03
N SER A 69 8.29 15.45 -7.83
CA SER A 69 8.71 16.78 -8.29
C SER A 69 8.49 16.93 -9.79
N PRO A 70 7.83 18.01 -10.26
CA PRO A 70 7.70 18.26 -11.69
C PRO A 70 9.07 18.55 -12.30
N ARG A 71 9.23 18.28 -13.60
CA ARG A 71 10.54 18.43 -14.29
C ARG A 71 10.88 19.87 -14.64
N LEU A 72 9.88 20.74 -14.78
CA LEU A 72 10.05 22.09 -15.29
C LEU A 72 10.47 23.04 -14.17
N TRP A 73 11.56 23.77 -14.38
CA TRP A 73 11.93 24.90 -13.52
C TRP A 73 11.01 26.10 -13.83
N PRO A 74 10.57 26.89 -12.83
CA PRO A 74 10.87 26.79 -11.39
C PRO A 74 9.92 25.87 -10.59
N PHE A 75 8.92 25.28 -11.24
CA PHE A 75 7.91 24.44 -10.58
C PHE A 75 8.51 23.24 -9.83
N SER A 76 9.64 22.71 -10.30
CA SER A 76 10.39 21.64 -9.64
C SER A 76 10.82 21.95 -8.20
N ARG A 77 10.85 23.24 -7.81
CA ARG A 77 11.17 23.70 -6.45
C ARG A 77 9.97 23.88 -5.55
N LEU A 78 8.84 24.35 -6.08
CA LEU A 78 7.72 24.87 -5.27
C LEU A 78 6.39 24.13 -5.51
N CYS A 79 6.32 23.27 -6.52
CA CYS A 79 5.10 22.58 -6.92
C CYS A 79 5.26 21.07 -6.79
N LYS A 80 5.88 20.60 -5.69
CA LYS A 80 5.97 19.17 -5.41
C LYS A 80 4.65 18.65 -4.84
N THR A 81 4.34 17.40 -5.10
CA THR A 81 3.23 16.70 -4.46
C THR A 81 3.78 15.57 -3.59
N ALA A 82 3.02 15.16 -2.60
CA ALA A 82 3.37 14.07 -1.71
C ALA A 82 2.18 13.13 -1.52
N ILE A 83 2.45 11.84 -1.41
CA ILE A 83 1.45 10.80 -1.13
C ILE A 83 1.92 9.99 0.08
N VAL A 84 1.01 9.72 0.99
CA VAL A 84 1.20 8.82 2.14
C VAL A 84 0.19 7.68 2.01
N GLY A 85 0.67 6.48 1.70
CA GLY A 85 -0.17 5.31 1.43
C GLY A 85 -0.99 4.89 2.65
N ALA A 86 -0.39 4.87 3.83
CA ALA A 86 -1.01 4.54 5.11
C ALA A 86 -0.64 5.58 6.17
N LEU A 87 -1.48 5.76 7.19
CA LEU A 87 -1.10 6.53 8.36
C LEU A 87 0.11 5.90 9.06
N PRO A 88 0.87 6.67 9.86
CA PRO A 88 2.06 6.15 10.53
C PRO A 88 1.76 4.87 11.32
N ALA A 89 2.60 3.85 11.16
CA ALA A 89 2.57 2.67 12.00
C ALA A 89 3.31 2.99 13.31
N THR A 90 2.61 2.86 14.43
CA THR A 90 3.17 3.11 15.76
C THR A 90 3.12 1.86 16.62
N LYS A 91 4.11 1.72 17.51
CA LYS A 91 4.12 0.67 18.53
C LYS A 91 2.83 0.70 19.35
N GLU A 92 2.39 -0.47 19.79
CA GLU A 92 1.24 -0.58 20.70
C GLU A 92 1.42 0.33 21.92
N GLY A 93 0.36 1.09 22.25
CA GLY A 93 0.38 2.09 23.31
C GLY A 93 0.88 3.49 22.90
N TYR A 94 1.22 3.70 21.63
CA TYR A 94 1.70 5.00 21.09
C TYR A 94 0.85 5.53 19.93
N SER A 95 -0.36 5.00 19.70
CA SER A 95 -1.22 5.40 18.57
C SER A 95 -1.69 6.86 18.62
N GLU A 96 -1.65 7.48 19.79
CA GLU A 96 -1.88 8.92 19.95
C GLU A 96 -0.77 9.79 19.34
N LEU A 97 0.37 9.21 18.94
CA LEU A 97 1.45 9.91 18.26
C LEU A 97 1.20 10.05 16.75
N GLU A 98 0.32 9.25 16.14
CA GLU A 98 0.04 9.32 14.70
C GLU A 98 -0.33 10.73 14.22
N PRO A 99 -1.25 11.49 14.89
CA PRO A 99 -1.53 12.87 14.51
C PRO A 99 -0.29 13.77 14.59
N ALA A 100 0.48 13.68 15.66
CA ALA A 100 1.65 14.52 15.86
C ALA A 100 2.73 14.25 14.81
N MET A 101 2.96 12.97 14.47
CA MET A 101 3.85 12.58 13.38
C MET A 101 3.39 13.16 12.04
N MET A 102 2.09 13.08 11.74
CA MET A 102 1.54 13.62 10.50
C MET A 102 1.67 15.16 10.42
N HIS A 103 1.42 15.90 11.50
CA HIS A 103 1.61 17.35 11.54
C HIS A 103 3.08 17.74 11.30
N VAL A 104 4.02 17.02 11.92
CA VAL A 104 5.46 17.30 11.77
C VAL A 104 5.93 16.93 10.36
N LEU A 105 5.44 15.83 9.78
CA LEU A 105 5.66 15.47 8.39
C LEU A 105 5.12 16.54 7.43
N GLU A 106 3.87 16.98 7.59
CA GLU A 106 3.26 18.00 6.74
C GLU A 106 4.07 19.32 6.77
N LYS A 107 4.44 19.78 7.98
CA LYS A 107 5.26 20.98 8.15
C LYS A 107 6.61 20.84 7.43
N ASN A 108 7.25 19.68 7.55
CA ASN A 108 8.51 19.39 6.87
C ASN A 108 8.35 19.39 5.34
N LEU A 109 7.33 18.70 4.81
CA LEU A 109 7.03 18.65 3.38
C LEU A 109 6.73 20.04 2.81
N ARG A 110 5.95 20.86 3.53
CA ARG A 110 5.65 22.24 3.14
C ARG A 110 6.94 23.08 3.02
N ALA A 111 7.86 22.94 3.97
CA ALA A 111 9.17 23.61 3.91
C ALA A 111 10.03 23.16 2.71
N GLN A 112 9.78 21.96 2.18
CA GLN A 112 10.43 21.44 0.98
C GLN A 112 9.76 21.84 -0.34
N GLY A 113 8.70 22.67 -0.29
CA GLY A 113 7.94 23.09 -1.48
C GLY A 113 6.90 22.08 -1.94
N VAL A 114 6.42 21.21 -1.04
CA VAL A 114 5.23 20.39 -1.29
C VAL A 114 3.99 21.24 -1.07
N PHE A 115 3.16 21.39 -2.11
CA PHE A 115 1.93 22.17 -2.04
C PHE A 115 0.68 21.31 -1.85
N GLN A 116 0.77 20.01 -2.12
CA GLN A 116 -0.32 19.05 -1.98
C GLN A 116 0.19 17.77 -1.32
N LEU A 117 -0.48 17.36 -0.25
CA LEU A 117 -0.28 16.08 0.43
C LEU A 117 -1.57 15.26 0.32
N GLU A 118 -1.50 14.10 -0.32
CA GLU A 118 -2.57 13.12 -0.35
C GLU A 118 -2.33 12.06 0.72
N ILE A 119 -3.33 11.82 1.58
CA ILE A 119 -3.27 10.82 2.64
C ILE A 119 -4.26 9.72 2.27
N CYS A 120 -3.75 8.63 1.70
CA CYS A 120 -4.60 7.54 1.28
C CYS A 120 -5.11 6.75 2.50
N SER A 121 -4.36 6.65 3.60
CA SER A 121 -4.77 5.98 4.85
C SER A 121 -5.14 4.49 4.70
N TYR A 122 -4.58 3.78 3.72
CA TYR A 122 -4.82 2.35 3.53
C TYR A 122 -4.40 1.55 4.76
N GLU A 123 -5.18 0.53 5.13
CA GLU A 123 -4.90 -0.34 6.29
C GLU A 123 -4.60 0.45 7.57
N SER A 124 -5.31 1.57 7.77
CA SER A 124 -5.08 2.51 8.89
C SER A 124 -6.27 2.50 9.85
N PRO A 125 -6.27 1.64 10.89
CA PRO A 125 -7.43 1.44 11.77
C PRO A 125 -7.83 2.70 12.56
N ASN A 126 -6.88 3.60 12.80
CA ASN A 126 -7.10 4.86 13.54
C ASN A 126 -7.49 6.04 12.64
N SER A 127 -7.72 5.81 11.35
CA SER A 127 -7.99 6.87 10.36
C SER A 127 -9.14 7.81 10.73
N VAL A 128 -10.22 7.29 11.29
CA VAL A 128 -11.37 8.09 11.76
C VAL A 128 -10.97 9.12 12.81
N LYS A 129 -9.99 8.80 13.66
CA LYS A 129 -9.48 9.68 14.72
C LYS A 129 -8.42 10.65 14.19
N VAL A 130 -7.52 10.18 13.32
CA VAL A 130 -6.34 10.94 12.87
C VAL A 130 -6.67 11.91 11.74
N LEU A 131 -7.37 11.45 10.70
CA LEU A 131 -7.64 12.25 9.49
C LEU A 131 -8.34 13.59 9.74
N PRO A 132 -9.32 13.72 10.68
CA PRO A 132 -9.94 15.00 10.99
C PRO A 132 -8.94 16.06 11.51
N THR A 133 -7.77 15.65 11.98
CA THR A 133 -6.76 16.55 12.54
C THR A 133 -5.76 17.04 11.49
N VAL A 134 -5.71 16.42 10.30
CA VAL A 134 -4.66 16.66 9.28
C VAL A 134 -5.21 16.87 7.87
N SER A 135 -6.53 16.81 7.67
CA SER A 135 -7.15 17.03 6.35
C SER A 135 -8.49 17.74 6.47
N ASP A 136 -8.68 18.75 5.62
CA ASP A 136 -9.94 19.49 5.49
C ASP A 136 -10.97 18.72 4.63
N THR A 137 -10.50 17.93 3.67
CA THR A 137 -11.33 17.16 2.75
C THR A 137 -11.17 15.66 2.99
N ARG A 138 -12.28 14.93 3.02
CA ARG A 138 -12.28 13.49 3.29
C ARG A 138 -13.24 12.78 2.34
N THR A 139 -12.86 11.56 1.97
CA THR A 139 -13.70 10.65 1.22
C THR A 139 -13.76 9.34 1.99
N ASP A 140 -14.97 8.85 2.22
CA ASP A 140 -15.16 7.58 2.92
C ASP A 140 -14.62 6.43 2.07
N ARG A 141 -13.86 5.53 2.71
CA ARG A 141 -13.46 4.26 2.13
C ARG A 141 -13.97 3.13 3.01
N VAL A 142 -14.42 2.06 2.35
CA VAL A 142 -14.76 0.80 3.01
C VAL A 142 -13.67 -0.21 2.68
N GLU A 143 -13.09 -0.79 3.74
CA GLU A 143 -12.13 -1.89 3.64
C GLU A 143 -12.77 -3.15 4.25
N PHE A 144 -12.50 -4.30 3.64
CA PHE A 144 -13.04 -5.58 4.07
C PHE A 144 -11.88 -6.43 4.59
N TYR A 145 -12.01 -6.91 5.83
CA TYR A 145 -11.01 -7.73 6.49
C TYR A 145 -11.55 -9.14 6.70
N LEU A 146 -10.66 -10.13 6.52
CA LEU A 146 -10.91 -11.52 6.86
C LEU A 146 -9.85 -11.96 7.86
N ASP A 147 -10.26 -12.41 9.03
CA ASP A 147 -9.34 -12.92 10.06
C ASP A 147 -8.85 -14.32 9.66
N LEU A 148 -7.59 -14.40 9.29
CA LEU A 148 -6.92 -15.64 8.88
C LEU A 148 -6.26 -16.39 10.06
N SER A 149 -6.36 -15.87 11.28
CA SER A 149 -5.86 -16.56 12.48
C SER A 149 -6.77 -17.72 12.92
N LEU A 150 -8.00 -17.73 12.43
CA LEU A 150 -8.99 -18.75 12.73
C LEU A 150 -8.72 -20.06 11.96
N PRO A 151 -9.14 -21.22 12.49
CA PRO A 151 -9.14 -22.46 11.73
C PRO A 151 -9.93 -22.35 10.42
N MET A 152 -9.49 -23.05 9.37
CA MET A 152 -10.09 -22.98 8.03
C MET A 152 -11.61 -23.22 8.03
N ASP A 153 -12.08 -24.19 8.80
CA ASP A 153 -13.52 -24.49 8.91
C ASP A 153 -14.32 -23.33 9.51
N ASP A 154 -13.72 -22.57 10.43
CA ASP A 154 -14.37 -21.43 11.07
C ASP A 154 -14.36 -20.22 10.13
N ILE A 155 -13.26 -19.99 9.41
CA ILE A 155 -13.22 -19.01 8.30
C ILE A 155 -14.33 -19.34 7.29
N TRP A 156 -14.49 -20.60 6.92
CA TRP A 156 -15.51 -21.03 5.96
C TRP A 156 -16.94 -20.76 6.43
N LYS A 157 -17.19 -20.87 7.75
CA LYS A 157 -18.50 -20.56 8.35
C LYS A 157 -18.82 -19.06 8.28
N THR A 158 -17.81 -18.18 8.27
CA THR A 158 -18.03 -16.72 8.15
C THR A 158 -18.63 -16.32 6.80
N PHE A 159 -18.40 -17.09 5.73
CA PHE A 159 -18.98 -16.80 4.42
C PHE A 159 -20.49 -17.06 4.38
N LYS A 160 -21.20 -16.32 3.52
CA LYS A 160 -22.62 -16.63 3.24
C LYS A 160 -22.73 -17.99 2.53
N SER A 161 -23.83 -18.70 2.77
CA SER A 161 -24.10 -20.02 2.16
C SER A 161 -24.03 -19.99 0.63
N THR A 162 -24.53 -18.91 0.01
CA THR A 162 -24.44 -18.67 -1.44
C THR A 162 -23.00 -18.63 -1.93
N ARG A 163 -22.12 -17.87 -1.24
CA ARG A 163 -20.70 -17.77 -1.60
C ARG A 163 -19.98 -19.11 -1.50
N ARG A 164 -20.25 -19.89 -0.45
CA ARG A 164 -19.71 -21.24 -0.31
C ARG A 164 -20.15 -22.17 -1.44
N ASN A 165 -21.41 -22.07 -1.85
CA ASN A 165 -21.95 -22.85 -2.95
C ASN A 165 -21.34 -22.45 -4.30
N ASP A 166 -21.11 -21.16 -4.54
CA ASP A 166 -20.45 -20.67 -5.75
C ASP A 166 -19.01 -21.19 -5.86
N ILE A 167 -18.25 -21.17 -4.76
CA ILE A 167 -16.87 -21.69 -4.73
C ILE A 167 -16.87 -23.19 -5.04
N ARG A 168 -17.71 -23.99 -4.37
CA ARG A 168 -17.84 -25.43 -4.65
C ARG A 168 -18.30 -25.72 -6.08
N LYS A 169 -19.14 -24.85 -6.65
CA LYS A 169 -19.57 -24.97 -8.04
C LYS A 169 -18.41 -24.72 -8.99
N ALA A 170 -17.58 -23.72 -8.73
CA ALA A 170 -16.36 -23.48 -9.51
C ALA A 170 -15.41 -24.67 -9.46
N GLU A 171 -15.18 -25.25 -8.28
CA GLU A 171 -14.37 -26.47 -8.12
C GLU A 171 -14.95 -27.65 -8.92
N LYS A 172 -16.25 -27.89 -8.85
CA LYS A 172 -16.94 -28.93 -9.63
C LYS A 172 -16.85 -28.72 -11.14
N LEU A 173 -16.70 -27.48 -11.58
CA LEU A 173 -16.51 -27.11 -12.99
C LEU A 173 -15.04 -27.22 -13.43
N GLY A 174 -14.15 -27.73 -12.58
CA GLY A 174 -12.73 -27.91 -12.89
C GLY A 174 -11.93 -26.61 -12.88
N VAL A 175 -12.39 -25.59 -12.14
CA VAL A 175 -11.62 -24.35 -11.98
C VAL A 175 -10.47 -24.58 -11.00
N GLU A 176 -9.24 -24.28 -11.42
CA GLU A 176 -8.02 -24.40 -10.63
C GLU A 176 -7.27 -23.07 -10.58
N SER A 177 -6.79 -22.64 -9.41
CA SER A 177 -5.93 -21.46 -9.27
C SER A 177 -4.47 -21.86 -9.12
N ARG A 178 -3.60 -21.20 -9.89
CA ARG A 178 -2.14 -21.45 -9.91
C ARG A 178 -1.39 -20.16 -9.59
N CYS A 179 -0.25 -20.28 -8.92
CA CYS A 179 0.63 -19.14 -8.67
C CYS A 179 1.43 -18.84 -9.95
N GLU A 180 1.16 -17.69 -10.57
CA GLU A 180 1.74 -17.25 -11.83
C GLU A 180 2.55 -15.95 -11.61
N ASN A 181 3.63 -16.03 -10.84
CA ASN A 181 4.53 -14.90 -10.55
C ASN A 181 5.43 -14.49 -11.74
N THR A 182 4.85 -14.48 -12.94
CA THR A 182 5.51 -14.24 -14.23
C THR A 182 5.04 -12.92 -14.84
N VAL A 183 5.75 -12.44 -15.86
CA VAL A 183 5.34 -11.22 -16.59
C VAL A 183 4.05 -11.49 -17.35
N GLU A 184 3.90 -12.70 -17.89
CA GLU A 184 2.71 -13.19 -18.58
C GLU A 184 1.50 -13.22 -17.63
N GLY A 185 1.68 -13.69 -16.40
CA GLY A 185 0.65 -13.64 -15.37
C GLY A 185 0.19 -12.20 -15.10
N VAL A 186 1.13 -11.24 -14.98
CA VAL A 186 0.78 -9.83 -14.77
C VAL A 186 0.00 -9.26 -15.95
N HIS A 187 0.35 -9.64 -17.19
CA HIS A 187 -0.44 -9.26 -18.37
C HIS A 187 -1.86 -9.85 -18.35
N GLN A 188 -2.04 -11.09 -17.87
CA GLN A 188 -3.37 -11.68 -17.68
C GLN A 188 -4.17 -10.89 -16.64
N LEU A 189 -3.57 -10.53 -15.50
CA LEU A 189 -4.18 -9.67 -14.49
C LEU A 189 -4.68 -8.36 -15.10
N TYR A 190 -3.82 -7.66 -15.86
CA TYR A 190 -4.20 -6.41 -16.51
C TYR A 190 -5.29 -6.60 -17.55
N GLY A 191 -5.28 -7.71 -18.31
CA GLY A 191 -6.34 -8.06 -19.23
C GLY A 191 -7.70 -8.18 -18.54
N PHE A 192 -7.78 -8.98 -17.47
CA PHE A 192 -9.02 -9.19 -16.70
C PHE A 192 -9.50 -7.91 -16.00
N GLN A 193 -8.58 -7.11 -15.45
CA GLN A 193 -8.92 -5.82 -14.84
C GLN A 193 -9.47 -4.83 -15.87
N THR A 194 -8.81 -4.72 -17.02
CA THR A 194 -9.25 -3.86 -18.13
C THR A 194 -10.65 -4.25 -18.58
N GLU A 195 -10.89 -5.54 -18.86
CA GLU A 195 -12.20 -6.01 -19.29
C GLU A 195 -13.27 -5.74 -18.22
N SER A 196 -12.98 -6.01 -16.95
CA SER A 196 -13.91 -5.82 -15.85
C SER A 196 -14.29 -4.34 -15.63
N LEU A 197 -13.33 -3.43 -15.76
CA LEU A 197 -13.54 -1.99 -15.60
C LEU A 197 -14.19 -1.35 -16.83
N GLN A 198 -13.84 -1.80 -18.03
CA GLN A 198 -14.48 -1.36 -19.27
C GLN A 198 -15.99 -1.67 -19.29
N ARG A 199 -16.41 -2.84 -18.77
CA ARG A 199 -17.83 -3.18 -18.59
C ARG A 199 -18.59 -2.19 -17.71
N ARG A 200 -17.89 -1.40 -16.89
CA ARG A 200 -18.44 -0.35 -16.01
C ARG A 200 -18.19 1.06 -16.55
N GLY A 201 -17.63 1.20 -17.76
CA GLY A 201 -17.26 2.50 -18.34
C GLY A 201 -16.07 3.17 -17.66
N ILE A 202 -15.28 2.43 -16.89
CA ILE A 202 -14.10 2.94 -16.19
C ILE A 202 -12.86 2.64 -17.03
N GLN A 203 -12.06 3.68 -17.31
CA GLN A 203 -10.76 3.50 -17.96
C GLN A 203 -9.73 2.99 -16.96
N PHE A 204 -9.04 1.91 -17.34
CA PHE A 204 -7.90 1.37 -16.61
C PHE A 204 -6.64 1.60 -17.43
N ASP A 205 -5.57 2.05 -16.78
CA ASP A 205 -4.26 2.12 -17.40
C ASP A 205 -3.43 0.88 -17.03
N PRO A 206 -3.37 -0.14 -17.91
CA PRO A 206 -2.56 -1.34 -17.66
C PRO A 206 -1.05 -1.07 -17.70
N LEU A 207 -0.63 0.17 -17.98
CA LEU A 207 0.77 0.59 -17.96
C LEU A 207 1.12 1.41 -16.72
N TYR A 208 0.17 1.59 -15.79
CA TYR A 208 0.37 2.31 -14.52
C TYR A 208 1.62 1.82 -13.75
N VAL A 209 1.83 0.51 -13.78
CA VAL A 209 3.10 -0.14 -13.45
C VAL A 209 3.45 -1.10 -14.59
N GLN A 210 4.69 -1.03 -15.09
CA GLN A 210 5.14 -1.96 -16.12
C GLN A 210 5.19 -3.39 -15.55
N ALA A 211 4.65 -4.36 -16.28
CA ALA A 211 4.56 -5.76 -15.83
C ALA A 211 5.91 -6.34 -15.40
N GLN A 212 6.98 -6.05 -16.15
CA GLN A 212 8.35 -6.46 -15.83
C GLN A 212 8.82 -5.91 -14.48
N ARG A 213 8.42 -4.68 -14.14
CA ARG A 213 8.79 -4.05 -12.88
C ARG A 213 8.05 -4.67 -11.72
N LEU A 214 6.72 -4.81 -11.83
CA LEU A 214 5.91 -5.46 -10.79
C LEU A 214 6.42 -6.88 -10.50
N GLN A 215 6.72 -7.63 -11.58
CA GLN A 215 7.27 -8.96 -11.47
C GLN A 215 8.62 -8.93 -10.74
N ALA A 216 9.58 -8.13 -11.20
CA ALA A 216 10.93 -8.11 -10.63
C ALA A 216 10.98 -7.58 -9.19
N SER A 217 10.21 -6.53 -8.87
CA SER A 217 10.31 -5.83 -7.59
C SER A 217 9.45 -6.42 -6.48
N ILE A 218 8.33 -7.08 -6.83
CA ILE A 218 7.38 -7.62 -5.85
C ILE A 218 7.26 -9.14 -5.97
N LEU A 219 6.87 -9.66 -7.13
CA LEU A 219 6.50 -11.08 -7.28
C LEU A 219 7.71 -12.02 -7.20
N ALA A 220 8.82 -11.67 -7.84
CA ALA A 220 10.08 -12.42 -7.81
C ALA A 220 10.70 -12.45 -6.41
N THR A 221 10.44 -11.41 -5.60
CA THR A 221 10.92 -11.32 -4.21
C THR A 221 10.00 -12.03 -3.21
N GLN A 222 8.94 -12.70 -3.70
CA GLN A 222 7.92 -13.39 -2.89
C GLN A 222 7.17 -12.49 -1.89
N ARG A 223 7.19 -11.17 -2.12
CA ARG A 223 6.46 -10.19 -1.30
C ARG A 223 4.99 -10.10 -1.65
N ALA A 224 4.61 -10.58 -2.83
CA ALA A 224 3.23 -10.89 -3.18
C ALA A 224 3.17 -12.16 -4.02
N ARG A 225 1.96 -12.68 -4.20
CA ARG A 225 1.66 -13.83 -5.05
C ARG A 225 0.54 -13.42 -6.00
N LEU A 226 0.73 -13.74 -7.27
CA LEU A 226 -0.27 -13.59 -8.31
C LEU A 226 -0.90 -14.96 -8.55
N PHE A 227 -2.22 -15.04 -8.45
CA PHE A 227 -2.97 -16.24 -8.75
C PHE A 227 -3.77 -16.07 -10.02
N VAL A 228 -3.64 -17.02 -10.95
CA VAL A 228 -4.47 -17.09 -12.15
C VAL A 228 -5.32 -18.34 -12.06
N SER A 229 -6.63 -18.17 -12.26
CA SER A 229 -7.60 -19.26 -12.30
C SER A 229 -7.78 -19.75 -13.73
N TYR A 230 -7.79 -21.06 -13.91
CA TYR A 230 -7.94 -21.74 -15.20
C TYR A 230 -9.15 -22.68 -15.20
N ARG A 231 -9.78 -22.83 -16.37
CA ARG A 231 -10.72 -23.91 -16.67
C ARG A 231 -10.37 -24.46 -18.04
N ASP A 232 -10.19 -25.78 -18.15
CA ASP A 232 -9.79 -26.43 -19.40
C ASP A 232 -8.51 -25.81 -20.02
N SER A 233 -7.54 -25.46 -19.17
CA SER A 233 -6.30 -24.73 -19.53
C SER A 233 -6.47 -23.30 -20.07
N ILE A 234 -7.68 -22.75 -20.04
CA ILE A 234 -7.97 -21.37 -20.42
C ILE A 234 -8.03 -20.53 -19.15
N ALA A 235 -7.26 -19.44 -19.10
CA ALA A 235 -7.34 -18.48 -18.00
C ALA A 235 -8.74 -17.85 -17.96
N VAL A 236 -9.38 -17.85 -16.79
CA VAL A 236 -10.73 -17.32 -16.59
C VAL A 236 -10.78 -16.15 -15.61
N ASN A 237 -9.74 -15.98 -14.79
CA ASN A 237 -9.58 -14.83 -13.89
C ASN A 237 -8.13 -14.72 -13.39
N ALA A 238 -7.74 -13.57 -12.84
CA ALA A 238 -6.48 -13.40 -12.12
C ALA A 238 -6.66 -12.40 -10.95
N GLY A 239 -5.86 -12.57 -9.89
CA GLY A 239 -5.89 -11.75 -8.68
C GLY A 239 -4.65 -11.85 -7.83
#